data_AF-A0AAW5Z492-F1
#
_entry.id   AF-A0AAW5Z492-F1
#
_cell.length_a   1.000
_cell.length_b   1.000
_cell.length_c   1.000
_cell.angle_alpha   90.00
_cell.angle_beta   90.00
_cell.angle_gamma   90.00
#
_symmetry.space_group_name_H-M   'P 1'
#
loop_
_entity.id
_entity.type
_entity.pdbx_description
1 polymer ?
#
loop_
_entity_poly.entity_id
_entity_poly.type
_entity_poly.pdbx_seq_one_letter_code
_entity_poly.pdbx_strand_id
1 'polypeptide(L)'
;DRIDISLLKEKGGIAPGEYFVSVAVNNNQISNGQKIDWKKNGDQTIPCINDLLVDKFGLKPEVRQSLPRLNQCVDFSSRPEILFIFDQASQQLNITIPQAWLAWHSDNWTPPSTWKEGVAGVLMDYNLFASSYRPQDG
;
A
#
# COMPACT_ATOMS: atom_id res chain seq x y z
N ASP A 1 -32.57 -13.04 16.57
CA ASP A 1 -31.27 -12.94 15.86
C ASP A 1 -30.71 -14.31 15.53
N ARG A 2 -30.39 -14.56 14.26
CA ARG A 2 -29.71 -15.77 13.81
C ARG A 2 -28.35 -15.37 13.28
N ILE A 3 -27.31 -15.68 14.04
CA ILE A 3 -25.92 -15.51 13.62
C ILE A 3 -25.60 -16.67 12.67
N ASP A 4 -25.29 -16.37 11.41
CA ASP A 4 -24.95 -17.39 10.42
C ASP A 4 -23.46 -17.75 10.52
N ILE A 5 -23.18 -18.86 11.20
CA ILE A 5 -21.84 -19.42 11.39
C ILE A 5 -21.42 -20.40 10.28
N SER A 6 -22.21 -20.54 9.22
CA SER A 6 -21.89 -21.44 8.10
C SER A 6 -20.55 -21.08 7.44
N LEU A 7 -20.24 -19.78 7.35
CA LEU A 7 -18.99 -19.24 6.79
C LEU A 7 -17.74 -19.58 7.61
N LEU A 8 -17.88 -19.91 8.90
CA LEU A 8 -16.77 -20.33 9.77
C LEU A 8 -16.43 -21.82 9.61
N LYS A 9 -17.28 -22.60 8.92
CA LYS A 9 -17.02 -24.02 8.66
C LYS A 9 -16.08 -24.23 7.47
N GLU A 10 -15.97 -23.25 6.57
CA GLU A 10 -15.02 -23.30 5.47
C GLU A 10 -13.65 -22.82 5.94
N LYS A 11 -12.62 -23.67 5.78
CA LYS A 11 -11.24 -23.29 6.08
C LYS A 11 -10.83 -22.13 5.17
N GLY A 12 -10.69 -20.94 5.74
CA GLY A 12 -10.21 -19.73 5.04
C GLY A 12 -11.31 -18.78 4.54
N GLY A 13 -12.58 -19.02 4.86
CA GLY A 13 -13.66 -18.08 4.54
C GLY A 13 -13.52 -16.75 5.31
N ILE A 14 -13.76 -15.64 4.61
CA ILE A 14 -13.80 -14.29 5.21
C ILE A 14 -15.25 -13.83 5.20
N ALA A 15 -15.78 -13.46 6.37
CA ALA A 15 -17.12 -12.89 6.45
C ALA A 15 -17.14 -11.49 5.82
N PRO A 16 -18.22 -11.09 5.12
CA PRO A 16 -18.37 -9.71 4.66
C PRO A 16 -18.39 -8.73 5.84
N GLY A 17 -17.80 -7.56 5.66
CA GLY A 17 -17.75 -6.50 6.67
C GLY A 17 -16.49 -5.65 6.62
N GLU A 18 -16.41 -4.66 7.51
CA GLU A 18 -15.26 -3.77 7.61
C GLU A 18 -14.17 -4.35 8.53
N TYR A 19 -12.94 -4.42 8.01
CA TYR A 19 -11.77 -4.80 8.79
C TYR A 19 -10.72 -3.70 8.74
N PHE A 20 -10.05 -3.47 9.87
CA PHE A 20 -8.90 -2.60 9.94
C PHE A 20 -7.65 -3.44 9.68
N VAL A 21 -6.93 -3.15 8.59
CA VAL A 21 -5.82 -3.99 8.13
C VAL A 21 -4.61 -3.15 7.73
N SER A 22 -3.44 -3.75 7.85
CA SER A 22 -2.26 -3.31 7.10
C SER A 22 -2.36 -3.76 5.64
N VAL A 23 -1.68 -3.05 4.73
CA VAL A 23 -1.71 -3.37 3.29
C VAL A 23 -0.28 -3.47 2.76
N ALA A 24 0.02 -4.57 2.09
CA ALA A 24 1.29 -4.79 1.41
C ALA A 24 1.09 -5.16 -0.06
N VAL A 25 1.93 -4.61 -0.93
CA VAL A 25 1.97 -4.89 -2.38
C VAL A 25 3.33 -5.48 -2.70
N ASN A 26 3.37 -6.70 -3.26
CA ASN A 26 4.61 -7.43 -3.57
C ASN A 26 5.61 -7.39 -2.39
N ASN A 27 5.13 -7.71 -1.18
CA ASN A 27 5.88 -7.72 0.08
C ASN A 27 6.33 -6.33 0.59
N ASN A 28 6.02 -5.24 -0.09
CA ASN A 28 6.26 -3.88 0.39
C ASN A 28 5.03 -3.34 1.12
N GLN A 29 5.18 -2.96 2.38
CA GLN A 29 4.09 -2.40 3.18
C GLN A 29 3.80 -0.94 2.78
N ILE A 30 2.63 -0.71 2.18
CA ILE A 30 2.20 0.62 1.70
C ILE A 30 1.25 1.33 2.68
N SER A 31 0.72 0.59 3.67
CA SER A 31 -0.14 1.13 4.72
C SER A 31 -0.02 0.31 6.01
N ASN A 32 0.07 1.01 7.14
CA ASN A 32 0.13 0.40 8.48
C ASN A 32 -1.26 0.19 9.11
N GLY A 33 -2.33 0.66 8.46
CA GLY A 33 -3.67 0.56 9.00
C GLY A 33 -4.69 1.34 8.18
N GLN A 34 -5.62 0.63 7.57
CA GLN A 34 -6.73 1.20 6.80
C GLN A 34 -7.98 0.34 6.99
N LYS A 35 -9.14 1.00 7.13
CA LYS A 35 -10.43 0.31 7.08
C LYS A 35 -10.73 -0.05 5.62
N ILE A 36 -10.97 -1.32 5.38
CA ILE A 36 -11.38 -1.87 4.08
C ILE A 36 -12.66 -2.68 4.30
N ASP A 37 -13.60 -2.55 3.38
CA ASP A 37 -14.87 -3.27 3.42
C ASP A 37 -14.80 -4.51 2.51
N TRP A 38 -15.03 -5.69 3.08
CA TRP A 38 -15.09 -6.95 2.37
C TRP A 38 -16.52 -7.23 1.95
N LYS A 39 -16.76 -7.33 0.64
CA LYS A 39 -18.09 -7.51 0.06
C LYS A 39 -18.23 -8.88 -0.57
N LYS A 40 -19.42 -9.44 -0.46
CA LYS A 40 -19.77 -10.67 -1.17
C LYS A 40 -19.89 -10.38 -2.67
N ASN A 41 -19.17 -11.14 -3.47
CA ASN A 41 -19.25 -11.15 -4.93
C ASN A 41 -19.42 -12.61 -5.38
N GLY A 42 -20.66 -13.00 -5.68
CA GLY A 42 -21.01 -14.41 -5.88
C GLY A 42 -20.75 -15.23 -4.62
N ASP A 43 -19.94 -16.27 -4.75
CA ASP A 43 -19.56 -17.17 -3.64
C ASP A 43 -18.28 -16.73 -2.92
N GLN A 44 -17.63 -15.65 -3.37
CA GLN A 44 -16.39 -15.15 -2.79
C GLN A 44 -16.62 -13.85 -2.04
N THR A 45 -15.76 -13.57 -1.06
CA THR A 45 -15.70 -12.28 -0.37
C THR A 45 -14.45 -11.55 -0.82
N ILE A 46 -14.60 -10.38 -1.45
CA ILE A 46 -13.50 -9.59 -2.01
C ILE A 46 -13.36 -8.23 -1.31
N PRO A 47 -12.14 -7.70 -1.16
CA PRO A 47 -11.95 -6.38 -0.57
C PRO A 47 -12.37 -5.27 -1.56
N CYS A 48 -13.11 -4.28 -1.07
CA CYS A 48 -13.40 -3.05 -1.79
C CYS A 48 -12.23 -2.07 -1.66
N ILE A 49 -11.40 -1.99 -2.69
CA ILE A 49 -10.26 -1.07 -2.73
C ILE A 49 -10.69 0.23 -3.40
N ASN A 50 -10.52 1.37 -2.72
CA ASN A 50 -10.84 2.68 -3.29
C ASN A 50 -9.69 3.24 -4.13
N ASP A 51 -9.99 4.26 -4.95
CA ASP A 51 -9.00 4.91 -5.82
C ASP A 51 -7.72 5.33 -5.08
N LEU A 52 -7.87 5.96 -3.91
CA LEU A 52 -6.74 6.45 -3.11
C LEU A 52 -5.76 5.35 -2.68
N LEU A 53 -6.26 4.14 -2.43
CA LEU A 53 -5.43 2.99 -2.09
C LEU A 53 -4.80 2.38 -3.34
N VAL A 54 -5.54 2.28 -4.45
CA VAL A 54 -4.99 1.79 -5.73
C VAL A 54 -3.86 2.66 -6.25
N ASP A 55 -3.94 3.97 -6.06
CA ASP A 55 -2.89 4.91 -6.50
C ASP A 55 -1.54 4.66 -5.79
N LYS A 56 -1.55 3.95 -4.65
CA LYS A 56 -0.35 3.53 -3.92
C LYS A 56 0.21 2.19 -4.38
N PHE A 57 -0.45 1.48 -5.29
CA PHE A 57 0.00 0.16 -5.76
C PHE A 57 1.21 0.24 -6.69
N GLY A 58 1.54 1.44 -7.20
CA GLY A 58 2.64 1.60 -8.16
C GLY A 58 2.32 1.04 -9.55
N LEU A 59 1.04 0.99 -9.92
CA LEU A 59 0.61 0.56 -11.25
C LEU A 59 1.10 1.54 -12.33
N LYS A 60 1.40 1.03 -13.52
CA LYS A 60 1.61 1.85 -14.71
C LYS A 60 0.36 2.72 -14.98
N PRO A 61 0.51 3.97 -15.44
CA PRO A 61 -0.62 4.86 -15.71
C PRO A 61 -1.66 4.23 -16.66
N GLU A 62 -1.23 3.52 -17.69
CA GLU A 62 -2.12 2.89 -18.67
C GLU A 62 -2.92 1.75 -18.03
N VAL A 63 -2.29 0.99 -17.13
CA VAL A 63 -2.97 -0.07 -16.38
C VAL A 63 -3.97 0.54 -15.41
N ARG A 64 -3.57 1.56 -14.65
CA ARG A 64 -4.43 2.26 -13.68
C ARG A 64 -5.67 2.86 -14.35
N GLN A 65 -5.52 3.46 -15.52
CA GLN A 65 -6.62 4.03 -16.30
C GLN A 65 -7.53 2.96 -16.91
N SER A 66 -7.03 1.75 -17.14
CA SER A 66 -7.83 0.62 -17.66
C SER A 66 -8.75 -0.03 -16.61
N LEU A 67 -8.57 0.29 -15.32
CA LEU A 67 -9.37 -0.26 -14.24
C LEU A 67 -10.62 0.62 -14.03
N PRO A 68 -11.83 0.09 -14.29
CA PRO A 68 -13.05 0.86 -14.08
C PRO A 68 -13.35 0.99 -12.59
N ARG A 69 -14.13 2.02 -12.26
CA ARG A 69 -14.68 2.21 -10.93
C ARG A 69 -16.13 1.72 -10.90
N LEU A 70 -16.43 0.76 -10.03
CA LEU A 70 -17.79 0.37 -9.70
C LEU A 70 -18.16 0.94 -8.33
N ASN A 71 -19.06 1.94 -8.34
CA ASN A 71 -19.47 2.69 -7.15
C ASN A 71 -18.29 3.41 -6.46
N GLN A 72 -17.77 2.84 -5.38
CA GLN A 72 -16.66 3.36 -4.57
C GLN A 72 -15.41 2.47 -4.61
N CYS A 73 -15.50 1.32 -5.29
CA CYS A 73 -14.41 0.35 -5.40
C CYS A 73 -13.86 0.37 -6.83
N VAL A 74 -12.55 0.18 -6.96
CA VAL A 74 -11.91 -0.13 -8.24
C VAL A 74 -12.17 -1.60 -8.55
N ASP A 75 -12.59 -1.87 -9.79
CA ASP A 75 -12.85 -3.21 -10.28
C ASP A 75 -11.60 -3.79 -10.95
N PHE A 76 -11.15 -4.92 -10.42
CA PHE A 76 -9.98 -5.66 -10.90
C PHE A 76 -10.35 -6.86 -11.77
N SER A 77 -11.62 -7.05 -12.11
CA SER A 77 -12.08 -8.19 -12.91
C SER A 77 -11.44 -8.27 -14.30
N SER A 78 -11.00 -7.13 -14.86
CA SER A 78 -10.26 -7.08 -16.13
C SER A 78 -8.77 -7.51 -16.01
N ARG A 79 -8.28 -7.70 -14.78
CA ARG A 79 -6.90 -8.06 -14.42
C ARG A 79 -6.89 -9.16 -13.34
N PRO A 80 -7.42 -10.36 -13.63
CA PRO A 80 -7.50 -11.46 -12.66
C PRO A 80 -6.15 -11.93 -12.12
N GLU A 81 -5.04 -11.56 -12.78
CA GLU A 81 -3.70 -11.88 -12.32
C GLU A 81 -3.22 -10.95 -11.17
N ILE A 82 -4.00 -9.91 -10.80
CA ILE A 82 -3.82 -9.19 -9.52
C ILE A 82 -4.53 -9.97 -8.42
N LEU A 83 -3.75 -10.49 -7.48
CA LEU A 83 -4.28 -11.34 -6.41
C LEU A 83 -4.37 -10.59 -5.09
N PHE A 84 -5.46 -10.82 -4.36
CA PHE A 84 -5.72 -10.25 -3.04
C PHE A 84 -5.86 -11.39 -2.03
N ILE A 85 -4.94 -11.46 -1.07
CA ILE A 85 -4.93 -12.48 -0.02
C ILE A 85 -4.98 -11.78 1.33
N PHE A 86 -6.09 -11.96 2.05
CA PHE A 86 -6.23 -11.43 3.40
C PHE A 86 -5.79 -12.46 4.44
N ASP A 87 -4.70 -12.16 5.15
CA ASP A 87 -4.31 -12.91 6.33
C ASP A 87 -5.05 -12.35 7.55
N GLN A 88 -6.07 -13.09 7.98
CA GLN A 88 -6.91 -12.71 9.12
C GLN A 88 -6.14 -12.72 10.45
N ALA A 89 -5.12 -13.58 10.59
CA ALA A 89 -4.38 -13.74 11.84
C ALA A 89 -3.45 -12.54 12.08
N SER A 90 -2.81 -12.04 11.03
CA SER A 90 -1.94 -10.86 11.10
C SER A 90 -2.65 -9.54 10.78
N GLN A 91 -3.94 -9.58 10.40
CA GLN A 91 -4.69 -8.43 9.91
C GLN A 91 -3.98 -7.70 8.77
N GLN A 92 -3.50 -8.46 7.79
CA GLN A 92 -2.74 -7.94 6.65
C GLN A 92 -3.37 -8.36 5.32
N LEU A 93 -3.66 -7.37 4.48
CA LEU A 93 -4.03 -7.59 3.08
C LEU A 93 -2.75 -7.61 2.22
N ASN A 94 -2.42 -8.79 1.69
CA ASN A 94 -1.33 -9.01 0.77
C ASN A 94 -1.83 -8.96 -0.68
N ILE A 95 -1.22 -8.09 -1.47
CA ILE A 95 -1.59 -7.85 -2.86
C ILE A 95 -0.42 -8.24 -3.74
N THR A 96 -0.65 -9.17 -4.67
CA THR A 96 0.36 -9.62 -5.63
C THR A 96 0.05 -9.05 -7.00
N ILE A 97 1.00 -8.29 -7.56
CA ILE A 97 0.85 -7.61 -8.85
C ILE A 97 2.00 -8.06 -9.78
N PRO A 98 1.68 -8.62 -10.96
CA PRO A 98 2.66 -8.89 -12.00
C PRO A 98 3.51 -7.68 -12.38
N GLN A 99 4.81 -7.91 -12.52
CA GLN A 99 5.79 -6.88 -12.89
C GLN A 99 5.47 -6.18 -14.23
N ALA A 100 4.77 -6.87 -15.15
CA ALA A 100 4.32 -6.27 -16.40
C ALA A 100 3.42 -5.03 -16.22
N TRP A 101 2.76 -4.92 -15.07
CA TRP A 101 1.77 -3.88 -14.76
C TRP A 101 2.24 -2.83 -13.76
N LEU A 102 3.40 -3.04 -13.14
CA LEU A 102 4.00 -2.07 -12.25
C LEU A 102 4.81 -1.05 -13.05
N ALA A 103 4.70 0.22 -12.65
CA ALA A 103 5.62 1.24 -13.11
C ALA A 103 7.03 0.81 -12.69
N TRP A 104 8.02 1.09 -13.55
CA TRP A 104 9.40 0.65 -13.33
C TRP A 104 9.88 1.10 -11.94
N HIS A 105 10.27 0.14 -11.12
CA HIS A 105 10.90 0.37 -9.83
C HIS A 105 12.20 -0.43 -9.78
N SER A 106 13.31 0.24 -9.45
CA SER A 106 14.47 -0.45 -8.89
C SER A 106 14.26 -0.62 -7.39
N ASP A 107 15.04 -1.47 -6.72
CA ASP A 107 14.93 -1.72 -5.27
C ASP A 107 15.02 -0.43 -4.42
N ASN A 108 15.60 0.64 -4.96
CA ASN A 108 15.81 1.92 -4.29
C ASN A 108 14.95 3.07 -4.84
N TRP A 109 13.98 2.79 -5.72
CA TRP A 109 13.15 3.82 -6.35
C TRP A 109 11.88 4.08 -5.53
N THR A 110 11.68 5.35 -5.15
CA THR A 110 10.50 5.81 -4.40
C THR A 110 9.64 6.70 -5.31
N PRO A 111 8.38 6.31 -5.63
CA PRO A 111 7.56 7.03 -6.60
C PRO A 111 7.32 8.49 -6.19
N PRO A 112 7.33 9.46 -7.12
CA PRO A 112 7.12 10.87 -6.81
C PRO A 112 5.83 11.16 -6.02
N SER A 113 4.78 10.35 -6.19
CA SER A 113 3.53 10.47 -5.44
C SER A 113 3.67 10.30 -3.92
N THR A 114 4.77 9.70 -3.46
CA THR A 114 5.05 9.51 -2.02
C THR A 114 5.89 10.64 -1.42
N TRP A 115 6.38 11.57 -2.26
CA TRP A 115 7.24 12.66 -1.80
C TRP A 115 6.40 13.72 -1.09
N LYS A 116 6.88 14.19 0.06
CA LYS A 116 6.28 15.31 0.78
C LYS A 116 7.08 16.56 0.47
N GLU A 117 6.39 17.67 0.22
CA GLU A 117 6.99 18.99 -0.03
C GLU A 117 7.74 19.60 1.17
N GLY A 118 7.84 18.86 2.28
CA GLY A 118 8.41 19.35 3.53
C GLY A 118 7.53 20.39 4.21
N VAL A 119 8.12 21.17 5.10
CA VAL A 119 7.48 22.27 5.82
C VAL A 119 8.32 23.52 5.57
N ALA A 120 7.67 24.66 5.29
CA ALA A 120 8.38 25.92 5.04
C ALA A 120 9.20 26.36 6.28
N GLY A 121 10.47 26.72 6.07
CA GLY A 121 11.36 27.12 7.17
C GLY A 121 12.66 27.79 6.68
N VAL A 122 13.39 28.39 7.63
CA VAL A 122 14.71 29.00 7.41
C VAL A 122 15.74 28.22 8.25
N LEU A 123 16.87 27.84 7.64
CA LEU A 123 17.96 27.13 8.30
C LEU A 123 19.24 27.97 8.21
N MET A 124 19.94 28.15 9.33
CA MET A 124 21.27 28.76 9.39
C MET A 124 22.20 27.81 10.12
N ASP A 125 23.28 27.41 9.45
CA ASP A 125 24.34 26.58 10.02
C ASP A 125 25.66 27.34 9.94
N TYR A 126 26.44 27.32 11.02
CA TYR A 126 27.72 28.03 11.09
C TYR A 126 28.77 27.18 11.80
N ASN A 127 29.96 27.10 11.20
CA ASN A 127 31.07 26.32 11.73
C ASN A 127 32.35 27.18 11.82
N LEU A 128 32.92 27.26 13.02
CA LEU A 128 34.17 27.97 13.31
C LEU A 128 35.24 27.00 13.80
N PHE A 129 36.32 26.92 13.02
CA PHE A 129 37.53 26.24 13.43
C PHE A 129 38.65 27.25 13.62
N ALA A 130 39.20 27.31 14.83
CA ALA A 130 40.39 28.08 15.16
C ALA A 130 41.52 27.12 15.53
N SER A 131 42.64 27.20 14.81
CA SER A 131 43.88 26.55 15.19
C SER A 131 45.00 27.57 15.22
N SER A 132 45.87 27.44 16.22
CA SER A 132 47.07 28.26 16.34
C SER A 132 48.25 27.30 16.44
N TYR A 133 49.17 27.42 15.49
CA TYR A 133 50.41 26.65 15.46
C TYR A 133 51.58 27.63 15.55
N ARG A 134 52.44 27.42 16.53
CA ARG A 134 53.63 28.24 16.71
C ARG A 134 54.82 27.31 16.92
N PRO A 135 55.60 27.00 15.87
CA PRO A 135 56.81 26.21 16.04
C PRO A 135 57.83 27.02 16.85
N GLN A 136 58.46 26.38 17.83
CA GLN A 136 59.68 26.88 18.45
C GLN A 136 60.85 26.19 17.74
N ASP A 137 61.60 26.94 16.94
CA ASP A 137 62.90 26.48 16.46
C ASP A 137 63.97 26.89 17.48
N GLY A 138 64.56 25.85 18.08
CA GLY A 138 66.01 25.59 18.14
C GLY A 138 66.90 26.61 18.80
#